data_AF-A0A1X0ABI8-F1
#
_entry.id   AF-A0A1X0ABI8-F1
#
_cell.length_a   1.000
_cell.length_b   1.000
_cell.length_c   1.000
_cell.angle_alpha   90.00
_cell.angle_beta   90.00
_cell.angle_gamma   90.00
#
_symmetry.space_group_name_H-M   'P 1'
#
loop_
_entity.id
_entity.type
_entity.pdbx_description
1 polymer ?
#
loop_
_entity_poly.entity_id
_entity_poly.type
_entity_poly.pdbx_seq_one_letter_code
_entity_poly.pdbx_strand_id
1 'polypeptide(L)'
;MAKYDMHLKASPTPANLQAAAELAPALVAELSEALGEAQLPLYELTQRSDPPTPAELVDAIATLRGEADRIRRLEYKVLGVAVLGGAAVTTTARAIGVRPTTLSDNLAGTRAQGRGKPMTKLDDGTWINA
;
A
#
# COMPACT_ATOMS: atom_id res chain seq x y z
N MET A 1 1.05 25.07 12.04
CA MET A 1 1.07 23.66 12.51
C MET A 1 -0.38 23.20 12.57
N ALA A 2 -0.79 21.98 12.20
CA ALA A 2 -0.03 20.78 11.85
C ALA A 2 0.07 20.55 10.32
N LYS A 3 1.24 20.10 9.88
CA LYS A 3 1.61 19.90 8.46
C LYS A 3 1.14 18.54 7.92
N TYR A 4 0.64 17.68 8.80
CA TYR A 4 0.00 16.35 8.65
C TYR A 4 -0.17 15.79 10.09
N ASP A 5 -0.83 14.64 10.29
CA ASP A 5 -1.16 14.11 11.62
C ASP A 5 0.10 13.95 12.53
N MET A 6 0.01 14.45 13.76
CA MET A 6 1.14 14.56 14.68
C MET A 6 1.64 13.20 15.19
N HIS A 7 0.77 12.20 15.35
CA HIS A 7 1.22 10.88 15.83
C HIS A 7 2.18 10.21 14.83
N LEU A 8 2.06 10.52 13.53
CA LEU A 8 2.95 10.00 12.50
C LEU A 8 4.39 10.55 12.60
N LYS A 9 4.62 11.54 13.46
CA LYS A 9 5.97 12.06 13.77
C LYS A 9 6.64 11.32 14.92
N ALA A 10 5.88 10.56 15.71
CA ALA A 10 6.43 9.80 16.82
C ALA A 10 7.44 8.76 16.32
N SER A 11 8.40 8.40 17.16
CA SER A 11 9.24 7.23 16.93
C SER A 11 8.39 5.97 17.03
N PRO A 12 8.63 4.94 16.20
CA PRO A 12 7.96 3.66 16.35
C PRO A 12 8.33 3.01 17.69
N THR A 13 7.37 2.36 18.32
CA THR A 13 7.61 1.48 19.48
C THR A 13 8.23 0.15 19.02
N PRO A 14 8.84 -0.64 19.91
CA PRO A 14 9.29 -2.01 19.56
C PRO A 14 8.17 -2.87 18.98
N ALA A 15 6.94 -2.74 19.51
CA ALA A 15 5.76 -3.43 19.00
C ALA A 15 5.38 -2.95 17.58
N ASN A 16 5.52 -1.66 17.27
CA ASN A 16 5.30 -1.15 15.91
C ASN A 16 6.29 -1.75 14.91
N LEU A 17 7.59 -1.85 15.29
CA LEU A 17 8.62 -2.44 14.45
C LEU A 17 8.33 -3.92 14.16
N GLN A 18 7.97 -4.68 15.19
CA GLN A 18 7.61 -6.09 15.04
C GLN A 18 6.36 -6.27 14.19
N ALA A 19 5.29 -5.52 14.49
CA ALA A 19 4.06 -5.56 13.70
C ALA A 19 4.32 -5.21 12.23
N ALA A 20 5.16 -4.21 11.96
CA ALA A 20 5.51 -3.85 10.60
C ALA A 20 6.24 -4.98 9.86
N ALA A 21 7.20 -5.63 10.52
CA ALA A 21 7.95 -6.74 9.94
C ALA A 21 7.05 -7.96 9.63
N GLU A 22 6.09 -8.26 10.51
CA GLU A 22 5.17 -9.40 10.35
C GLU A 22 4.08 -9.15 9.30
N LEU A 23 3.59 -7.91 9.17
CA LEU A 23 2.51 -7.56 8.25
C LEU A 23 3.00 -7.30 6.82
N ALA A 24 4.25 -6.89 6.63
CA ALA A 24 4.77 -6.49 5.34
C ALA A 24 4.71 -7.59 4.26
N PRO A 25 5.13 -8.86 4.52
CA PRO A 25 5.18 -9.89 3.48
C PRO A 25 3.81 -10.15 2.83
N ALA A 26 2.76 -10.29 3.64
CA ALA A 26 1.41 -10.55 3.13
C ALA A 26 0.88 -9.39 2.29
N LEU A 27 1.07 -8.14 2.73
CA LEU A 27 0.61 -6.97 1.97
C LEU A 27 1.38 -6.76 0.67
N VAL A 28 2.68 -7.06 0.65
CA VAL A 28 3.48 -7.02 -0.59
C VAL A 28 3.04 -8.11 -1.55
N ALA A 29 2.74 -9.31 -1.05
CA ALA A 29 2.19 -10.40 -1.87
C ALA A 29 0.83 -10.03 -2.46
N GLU A 30 -0.11 -9.51 -1.65
CA GLU A 30 -1.42 -9.03 -2.13
C GLU A 30 -1.29 -7.93 -3.21
N LEU A 31 -0.37 -6.98 -3.03
CA LEU A 31 -0.11 -5.94 -4.03
C LEU A 31 0.46 -6.53 -5.32
N SER A 32 1.42 -7.46 -5.21
CA SER A 32 2.02 -8.13 -6.37
C SER A 32 1.00 -8.94 -7.15
N GLU A 33 0.10 -9.64 -6.46
CA GLU A 33 -1.00 -10.41 -7.07
C GLU A 33 -1.94 -9.48 -7.83
N ALA A 34 -2.42 -8.40 -7.20
CA ALA A 34 -3.30 -7.44 -7.84
C ALA A 34 -2.66 -6.76 -9.07
N LEU A 35 -1.34 -6.49 -9.03
CA LEU A 35 -0.60 -5.98 -10.19
C LEU A 35 -0.52 -7.04 -11.31
N GLY A 36 -0.32 -8.31 -10.97
CA GLY A 36 -0.32 -9.41 -11.92
C GLY A 36 -1.67 -9.60 -12.60
N GLU A 37 -2.75 -9.64 -11.83
CA GLU A 37 -4.13 -9.73 -12.33
C GLU A 37 -4.46 -8.57 -13.28
N ALA A 38 -4.11 -7.34 -12.90
CA ALA A 38 -4.38 -6.16 -13.71
C ALA A 38 -3.59 -6.11 -15.03
N GLN A 39 -2.38 -6.70 -15.05
CA GLN A 39 -1.51 -6.72 -16.23
C GLN A 39 -1.73 -7.93 -17.13
N LEU A 40 -2.38 -9.00 -16.63
CA LEU A 40 -2.51 -10.26 -17.32
C LEU A 40 -3.09 -10.12 -18.75
N PRO A 41 -4.19 -9.39 -18.99
CA PRO A 41 -4.73 -9.27 -20.35
C PRO A 41 -3.75 -8.59 -21.32
N LEU A 42 -3.01 -7.57 -20.87
CA LEU A 42 -1.99 -6.93 -21.68
C LEU A 42 -0.85 -7.89 -22.00
N TYR A 43 -0.40 -8.65 -20.99
CA TYR A 43 0.64 -9.66 -21.17
C TYR A 43 0.21 -10.73 -22.18
N GLU A 44 -1.01 -11.25 -22.09
CA GLU A 44 -1.54 -12.23 -23.04
C GLU A 44 -1.50 -11.72 -24.49
N LEU A 45 -1.83 -10.44 -24.72
CA LEU A 45 -1.72 -9.84 -26.05
C LEU A 45 -0.27 -9.82 -26.57
N THR A 46 0.73 -9.68 -25.70
CA THR A 46 2.15 -9.74 -26.12
C THR A 46 2.62 -11.14 -26.52
N GLN A 47 1.92 -12.19 -26.08
CA GLN A 47 2.29 -13.58 -26.36
C GLN A 47 1.70 -14.10 -27.68
N ARG A 48 0.86 -13.30 -28.34
CA ARG A 48 0.17 -13.69 -29.58
C ARG A 48 1.05 -13.50 -30.81
N SER A 49 0.81 -14.35 -31.80
CA SER A 49 1.46 -14.28 -33.11
C SER A 49 0.81 -13.24 -34.04
N ASP A 50 -0.51 -13.04 -33.89
CA ASP A 50 -1.28 -12.07 -34.67
C ASP A 50 -1.42 -10.74 -33.91
N PRO A 51 -1.52 -9.59 -34.63
CA PRO A 51 -1.78 -8.31 -34.00
C PRO A 51 -3.09 -8.27 -33.20
N PRO A 52 -3.11 -7.60 -32.04
CA PRO A 52 -4.33 -7.42 -31.27
C PRO A 52 -5.34 -6.54 -32.02
N THR A 53 -6.61 -6.90 -31.91
CA THR A 53 -7.71 -6.09 -32.46
C THR A 53 -7.97 -4.85 -31.60
N PRO A 54 -8.61 -3.80 -32.15
CA PRO A 54 -9.00 -2.63 -31.36
C PRO A 54 -9.87 -2.94 -30.13
N ALA A 55 -10.77 -3.94 -30.22
CA ALA A 55 -11.63 -4.33 -29.11
C ALA A 55 -10.83 -4.94 -27.96
N GLU A 56 -9.91 -5.85 -28.27
CA GLU A 56 -9.05 -6.49 -27.26
C GLU A 56 -8.14 -5.48 -26.55
N LEU A 57 -7.65 -4.46 -27.27
CA LEU A 57 -6.89 -3.37 -26.66
C LEU A 57 -7.75 -2.56 -25.67
N VAL A 58 -9.00 -2.27 -26.02
CA VAL A 58 -9.94 -1.55 -25.14
C VAL A 58 -10.24 -2.38 -23.89
N ASP A 59 -10.53 -3.67 -24.05
CA ASP A 59 -10.85 -4.58 -22.95
C ASP A 59 -9.67 -4.75 -21.99
N ALA A 60 -8.45 -4.92 -22.50
CA ALA A 60 -7.26 -5.03 -21.68
C ALA A 60 -7.03 -3.75 -20.83
N ILE A 61 -7.22 -2.57 -21.42
CA ILE A 61 -7.12 -1.30 -20.68
C ILE A 61 -8.28 -1.13 -19.69
N ALA A 62 -9.49 -1.59 -20.03
CA ALA A 62 -10.62 -1.55 -19.11
C ALA A 62 -10.35 -2.37 -17.85
N THR A 63 -9.80 -3.59 -17.99
CA THR A 63 -9.40 -4.43 -16.86
C THR A 63 -8.32 -3.77 -16.01
N LEU A 64 -7.26 -3.23 -16.63
CA LEU A 64 -6.20 -2.51 -15.91
C LEU A 64 -6.76 -1.34 -15.09
N ARG A 65 -7.68 -0.56 -15.68
CA ARG A 65 -8.31 0.57 -15.00
C ARG A 65 -9.31 0.13 -13.92
N GLY A 66 -9.97 -1.02 -14.10
CA GLY A 66 -10.87 -1.60 -13.09
C GLY A 66 -10.16 -1.94 -11.79
N GLU A 67 -8.92 -2.42 -11.85
CA GLU A 67 -8.12 -2.76 -10.68
C GLU A 67 -7.39 -1.57 -10.04
N ALA A 68 -7.36 -0.39 -10.70
CA ALA A 68 -6.56 0.76 -10.28
C ALA A 68 -6.83 1.20 -8.83
N ASP A 69 -8.11 1.19 -8.41
CA ASP A 69 -8.48 1.56 -7.04
C ASP A 69 -8.02 0.51 -6.01
N ARG A 70 -8.06 -0.79 -6.35
CA ARG A 70 -7.58 -1.86 -5.47
C ARG A 70 -6.07 -1.78 -5.32
N ILE A 71 -5.33 -1.66 -6.42
CA ILE A 71 -3.88 -1.48 -6.43
C ILE A 71 -3.51 -0.27 -5.57
N ARG A 72 -4.15 0.88 -5.80
CA ARG A 72 -3.89 2.10 -5.01
C ARG A 72 -4.12 1.90 -3.51
N ARG A 73 -5.19 1.20 -3.11
CA ARG A 73 -5.44 0.87 -1.70
C ARG A 73 -4.33 -0.01 -1.11
N LEU A 74 -3.87 -1.01 -1.88
CA LEU A 74 -2.79 -1.91 -1.46
C LEU A 74 -1.44 -1.18 -1.36
N GLU A 75 -1.11 -0.30 -2.30
CA GLU A 75 0.06 0.58 -2.23
C GLU A 75 0.08 1.36 -0.91
N TYR A 76 -1.04 2.01 -0.54
CA TYR A 76 -1.11 2.75 0.73
C TYR A 76 -1.07 1.84 1.95
N LYS A 77 -1.58 0.60 1.90
CA LYS A 77 -1.39 -0.37 2.99
C LYS A 77 0.08 -0.72 3.18
N VAL A 78 0.82 -0.98 2.09
CA VAL A 78 2.27 -1.26 2.12
C VAL A 78 3.04 -0.05 2.66
N LEU A 79 2.76 1.15 2.14
CA LEU A 79 3.34 2.40 2.65
C LEU A 79 2.98 2.62 4.13
N GLY A 80 1.77 2.26 4.54
CA GLY A 80 1.33 2.38 5.92
C GLY A 80 2.10 1.48 6.86
N VAL A 81 2.44 0.27 6.44
CA VAL A 81 3.33 -0.62 7.20
C VAL A 81 4.77 -0.09 7.24
N ALA A 82 5.29 0.45 6.13
CA ALA A 82 6.60 1.09 6.14
C ALA A 82 6.66 2.29 7.11
N VAL A 83 5.62 3.12 7.12
CA VAL A 83 5.49 4.25 8.06
C VAL A 83 5.34 3.77 9.49
N LEU A 84 4.55 2.71 9.75
CA LEU A 84 4.47 2.07 11.06
C LEU A 84 5.86 1.61 11.55
N GLY A 85 6.65 0.99 10.67
CA GLY A 85 8.02 0.55 10.93
C GLY A 85 9.06 1.67 11.02
N GLY A 86 8.65 2.94 10.87
CA GLY A 86 9.51 4.10 11.12
C GLY A 86 9.82 4.98 9.91
N ALA A 87 9.42 4.61 8.69
CA ALA A 87 9.63 5.45 7.52
C ALA A 87 9.01 6.85 7.71
N ALA A 88 9.77 7.91 7.47
CA ALA A 88 9.29 9.27 7.70
C ALA A 88 8.29 9.70 6.62
N VAL A 89 7.09 10.14 7.02
CA VAL A 89 6.01 10.57 6.11
C VAL A 89 6.49 11.58 5.07
N THR A 90 7.33 12.54 5.45
CA THR A 90 7.84 13.55 4.51
C THR A 90 8.76 12.98 3.45
N THR A 91 9.64 12.05 3.83
CA THR A 91 10.58 11.40 2.90
C THR A 91 9.82 10.45 1.98
N THR A 92 8.88 9.68 2.53
CA THR A 92 8.01 8.78 1.77
C THR A 92 7.14 9.56 0.78
N ALA A 93 6.47 10.63 1.21
CA ALA A 93 5.63 11.46 0.34
C ALA A 93 6.43 12.06 -0.82
N ARG A 94 7.64 12.55 -0.55
CA ARG A 94 8.55 13.06 -1.57
C ARG A 94 8.95 11.98 -2.57
N ALA A 95 9.28 10.77 -2.10
CA ALA A 95 9.70 9.67 -2.95
C ALA A 95 8.60 9.22 -3.94
N ILE A 96 7.34 9.26 -3.52
CA ILE A 96 6.20 8.86 -4.36
C ILE A 96 5.51 10.06 -5.06
N GLY A 97 6.07 11.27 -4.95
CA GLY A 97 5.59 12.45 -5.67
C GLY A 97 4.29 13.08 -5.15
N VAL A 98 3.93 12.88 -3.87
CA VAL A 98 2.71 13.47 -3.27
C VAL A 98 3.04 14.47 -2.17
N ARG A 99 2.06 15.30 -1.80
CA ARG A 99 2.19 16.18 -0.62
C ARG A 99 2.14 15.34 0.66
N PRO A 100 2.91 15.70 1.72
CA PRO A 100 2.84 14.99 3.01
C PRO A 100 1.44 14.92 3.62
N THR A 101 0.62 15.97 3.45
CA THR A 101 -0.79 15.96 3.88
C THR A 101 -1.58 14.90 3.11
N THR A 102 -1.46 14.87 1.79
CA THR A 102 -2.11 13.87 0.94
C THR A 102 -1.70 12.45 1.32
N LEU A 103 -0.41 12.20 1.59
CA LEU A 103 0.01 10.88 2.08
C LEU A 103 -0.65 10.58 3.43
N SER A 104 -0.59 11.51 4.38
CA SER A 104 -1.23 11.36 5.70
C SER A 104 -2.71 11.00 5.61
N ASP A 105 -3.46 11.65 4.71
CA ASP A 105 -4.89 11.39 4.52
C ASP A 105 -5.13 9.98 3.98
N ASN A 106 -4.35 9.54 3.00
CA ASN A 106 -4.44 8.18 2.46
C ASN A 106 -3.99 7.11 3.47
N LEU A 107 -3.11 7.46 4.41
CA LEU A 107 -2.66 6.57 5.49
C LEU A 107 -3.68 6.44 6.63
N ALA A 108 -4.73 7.27 6.68
CA ALA A 108 -5.69 7.29 7.77
C ALA A 108 -6.39 5.93 8.01
N GLY A 109 -6.64 5.17 6.94
CA GLY A 109 -7.25 3.83 7.00
C GLY A 109 -6.24 2.68 7.08
N THR A 110 -4.97 2.94 7.38
CA THR A 110 -3.90 1.94 7.30
C THR A 110 -3.25 1.68 8.66
N ARG A 111 -2.31 0.73 8.69
CA ARG A 111 -1.54 0.39 9.88
C ARG A 111 -0.62 1.51 10.37
N ALA A 112 -0.39 2.57 9.58
CA ALA A 112 0.33 3.77 10.03
C ALA A 112 -0.31 4.41 11.27
N GLN A 113 -1.62 4.24 11.49
CA GLN A 113 -2.35 4.74 12.65
C GLN A 113 -1.83 4.23 14.00
N GLY A 114 -1.16 3.07 14.00
CA GLY A 114 -0.53 2.50 15.20
C GLY A 114 0.82 3.14 15.56
N ARG A 115 1.39 3.98 14.68
CA ARG A 115 2.72 4.55 14.88
C ARG A 115 2.80 5.35 16.18
N GLY A 116 3.80 5.01 16.99
CA GLY A 116 4.06 5.62 18.28
C GLY A 116 3.05 5.25 19.36
N LYS A 117 2.06 4.40 19.05
CA LYS A 117 1.07 3.90 20.00
C LYS A 117 1.46 2.49 20.46
N PRO A 118 1.09 2.09 21.69
CA PRO A 118 1.16 0.70 22.11
C PRO A 118 0.36 -0.20 21.16
N MET A 119 0.89 -1.38 20.90
CA MET A 119 0.22 -2.40 20.10
C MET A 119 0.37 -3.75 20.78
N THR A 120 -0.68 -4.56 20.67
CA THR A 120 -0.72 -5.92 21.22
C THR A 120 -1.03 -6.89 20.10
N LYS A 121 -0.31 -8.02 20.10
CA LYS A 121 -0.61 -9.15 19.23
C LYS A 121 -1.57 -10.09 19.98
N LEU A 122 -2.72 -10.35 19.38
CA LEU A 122 -3.69 -11.32 19.87
C LEU A 122 -3.21 -12.75 19.61
N ASP A 123 -3.84 -13.73 20.25
CA ASP A 123 -3.47 -15.16 20.14
C ASP A 123 -3.59 -15.70 18.70
N ASP A 124 -4.49 -15.11 17.89
CA ASP A 124 -4.68 -15.44 16.47
C ASP A 124 -3.62 -14.79 15.56
N GLY A 125 -2.67 -14.04 16.13
CA GLY A 125 -1.63 -13.32 15.42
C GLY A 125 -2.03 -11.92 14.93
N THR A 126 -3.28 -11.50 15.19
CA THR A 126 -3.77 -10.17 14.79
C THR A 126 -3.15 -9.07 15.66
N TRP A 127 -2.62 -8.04 15.01
CA TRP A 127 -2.15 -6.84 15.70
C TRP A 127 -3.28 -5.81 15.89
N ILE A 128 -3.45 -5.35 17.13
CA ILE A 128 -4.38 -4.26 17.49
C ILE A 128 -3.62 -3.11 18.16
N ASN A 129 -4.14 -1.89 18.00
CA ASN A 129 -3.70 -0.75 18.82
C ASN A 129 -4.33 -0.93 20.21
N ALA A 130 -3.52 -0.84 21.26
CA ALA A 130 -4.00 -0.92 22.64
C ALA A 130 -4.47 0.45 23.15
#